data_AF-A0A822L9V7-F1
#
_entry.id   AF-A0A822L9V7-F1
#
_cell.length_a   1.000
_cell.length_b   1.000
_cell.length_c   1.000
_cell.angle_alpha   90.00
_cell.angle_beta   90.00
_cell.angle_gamma   90.00
#
_symmetry.space_group_name_H-M   'P 1'
#
loop_
_entity.id
_entity.type
_entity.pdbx_description
1 polymer ?
#
loop_
_entity_poly.entity_id
_entity_poly.type
_entity_poly.pdbx_seq_one_letter_code
_entity_poly.pdbx_strand_id
1 'polypeptide(L)'
;MKNRLYLHLMANREKGFALPLAVLIGLILMVTGITMMMRAQGDQSKVIAQKAQADALRSSEAGVTRVQDLLNSVRVMAKVDSNSNCTPKGCWQTAQVVPTPSTDLQKDLKKLYTAASCSNPNAAATLSAKIDELRGLSGGQWFDLGNNRYYRVDRVVGYNFDDTNPPPDGLGWGVLTLEGLSLSPQGDPNNIDGDNAASRNRVVVTIPILPSRPLAFTRTTVPALWIREGATEDLSQTSQITVSNPNYSGGAKFQGDVVMSDTTEATGFVEGTGTLQPNLECYINQNNIQQPEPPEPAPNTPYKAQFVGVPFPNLPRIPGPSLGDLTSSETFPRLGDTPSPNGVYEYIVDNINLSSGKITITPGQRVVFYVRGDINGVIEHDCSSVSPPTVCKPGNLQIYANNELAFTAPQICLRVGQNQRLEAFIFAPDYSLGKTGNGDFVGAAWGKNWGKISTCASNSGAVAVTQGVEWTDLIQNLKPNPLNTLPQLGKIANWFEEPIPSPSPSPSPSP
;
A
#
# COMPACT_ATOMS: atom_id res chain seq x y z
N MET A 1 -85.77 60.01 48.72
CA MET A 1 -85.71 58.70 49.39
C MET A 1 -85.55 57.63 48.32
N LYS A 2 -84.32 57.18 48.11
CA LYS A 2 -83.81 55.83 48.45
C LYS A 2 -84.46 54.68 47.67
N ASN A 3 -83.63 54.17 46.77
CA ASN A 3 -83.22 52.77 46.65
C ASN A 3 -83.93 51.84 45.66
N ARG A 4 -83.05 51.19 44.87
CA ARG A 4 -83.13 49.85 44.27
C ARG A 4 -83.85 49.75 42.93
N LEU A 5 -83.20 50.34 41.92
CA LEU A 5 -83.37 49.93 40.53
C LEU A 5 -81.98 49.66 39.94
N TYR A 6 -81.53 48.42 39.97
CA TYR A 6 -80.54 47.83 39.05
C TYR A 6 -80.21 46.43 39.56
N LEU A 7 -80.87 45.40 39.01
CA LEU A 7 -80.50 43.96 39.01
C LEU A 7 -81.70 43.02 38.82
N HIS A 8 -82.87 43.51 38.42
CA HIS A 8 -84.04 42.66 38.16
C HIS A 8 -84.33 42.40 36.67
N LEU A 9 -83.35 42.59 35.77
CA LEU A 9 -83.61 42.50 34.32
C LEU A 9 -82.62 41.66 33.49
N MET A 10 -81.69 40.91 34.11
CA MET A 10 -80.73 40.07 33.36
C MET A 10 -80.70 38.57 33.73
N ALA A 11 -81.69 38.06 34.49
CA ALA A 11 -81.62 36.69 35.00
C ALA A 11 -82.44 35.63 34.22
N ASN A 12 -83.23 35.98 33.19
CA ASN A 12 -84.19 35.04 32.62
C ASN A 12 -84.37 35.03 31.09
N ARG A 13 -83.36 35.44 30.29
CA ARG A 13 -83.49 35.49 28.82
C ARG A 13 -82.57 34.58 28.01
N GLU A 14 -81.90 33.57 28.57
CA GLU A 14 -81.07 32.66 27.75
C GLU A 14 -81.10 31.22 28.28
N LYS A 15 -82.13 30.44 27.93
CA LYS A 15 -82.12 28.97 28.08
C LYS A 15 -82.51 28.19 26.82
N GLY A 16 -82.72 28.86 25.68
CA GLY A 16 -83.05 28.23 24.39
C GLY A 16 -81.91 28.19 23.35
N PHE A 17 -80.86 29.00 23.53
CA PHE A 17 -79.78 29.16 22.53
C PHE A 17 -78.47 28.44 22.90
N ALA A 18 -78.33 27.97 24.14
CA ALA A 18 -77.10 27.33 24.61
C ALA A 18 -76.87 25.95 23.96
N LEU A 19 -77.94 25.18 23.69
CA LEU A 19 -77.82 23.83 23.15
C LEU A 19 -77.42 23.81 21.67
N PRO A 20 -78.02 24.63 20.76
CA PRO A 20 -77.53 24.77 19.40
C PRO A 20 -76.10 25.33 19.35
N LEU A 21 -75.77 26.32 20.19
CA LEU A 21 -74.43 26.92 20.25
C LEU A 21 -73.37 25.92 20.72
N ALA A 22 -73.67 25.10 21.73
CA ALA A 22 -72.76 24.06 22.22
C ALA A 22 -72.53 22.96 21.19
N VAL A 23 -73.57 22.56 20.44
CA VAL A 23 -73.44 21.59 19.33
C VAL A 23 -72.61 22.18 18.19
N LEU A 24 -72.80 23.45 17.85
CA LEU A 24 -72.07 24.13 16.76
C LEU A 24 -70.59 24.32 17.12
N ILE A 25 -70.29 24.69 18.36
CA ILE A 25 -68.91 24.77 18.89
C ILE A 25 -68.27 23.38 18.94
N GLY A 26 -69.01 22.35 19.39
CA GLY A 26 -68.51 20.96 19.40
C GLY A 26 -68.19 20.43 18.01
N LEU A 27 -69.00 20.78 17.00
CA LEU A 27 -68.81 20.37 15.61
C LEU A 27 -67.62 21.10 14.97
N ILE A 28 -67.43 22.40 15.26
CA ILE A 28 -66.24 23.15 14.84
C ILE A 28 -64.98 22.55 15.46
N LEU A 29 -64.98 22.25 16.76
CA LEU A 29 -63.85 21.61 17.44
C LEU A 29 -63.53 20.23 16.86
N MET A 30 -64.55 19.44 16.54
CA MET A 30 -64.38 18.11 15.91
C MET A 30 -63.78 18.22 14.50
N VAL A 31 -64.25 19.16 13.67
CA VAL A 31 -63.69 19.40 12.33
C VAL A 31 -62.26 19.91 12.40
N THR A 32 -61.95 20.80 13.35
CA THR A 32 -60.55 21.23 13.58
C THR A 32 -59.66 20.10 14.09
N GLY A 33 -60.19 19.18 14.92
CA GLY A 33 -59.48 18.01 15.40
C GLY A 33 -59.18 17.01 14.28
N ILE A 34 -60.15 16.73 13.39
CA ILE A 34 -59.98 15.84 12.24
C ILE A 34 -58.95 16.42 11.26
N THR A 35 -59.00 17.73 10.97
CA THR A 35 -58.05 18.38 10.07
C THR A 35 -56.64 18.46 10.65
N MET A 36 -56.48 18.69 11.96
CA MET A 36 -55.19 18.59 12.65
C MET A 36 -54.65 17.16 12.65
N MET A 37 -55.51 16.15 12.82
CA MET A 37 -55.12 14.73 12.77
C MET A 37 -54.70 14.30 11.35
N MET A 38 -55.41 14.75 10.32
CA MET A 38 -55.03 14.52 8.92
C MET A 38 -53.70 15.19 8.56
N ARG A 39 -53.46 16.42 9.03
CA ARG A 39 -52.15 17.08 8.88
C ARG A 39 -51.05 16.36 9.65
N ALA A 40 -51.32 15.93 10.89
CA ALA A 40 -50.37 15.16 11.69
C ALA A 40 -49.99 13.82 11.04
N GLN A 41 -50.96 13.12 10.43
CA GLN A 41 -50.69 11.89 9.66
C GLN A 41 -49.87 12.16 8.39
N GLY A 42 -50.15 13.26 7.68
CA GLY A 42 -49.36 13.70 6.53
C GLY A 42 -47.93 14.09 6.90
N ASP A 43 -47.76 14.83 7.99
CA ASP A 43 -46.46 15.25 8.52
C ASP A 43 -45.67 14.05 9.03
N GLN A 44 -46.30 13.11 9.73
CA GLN A 44 -45.68 11.85 10.13
C GLN A 44 -45.22 11.03 8.91
N SER A 45 -46.05 10.92 7.88
CA SER A 45 -45.69 10.20 6.64
C SER A 45 -44.52 10.86 5.91
N LYS A 46 -44.49 12.20 5.87
CA LYS A 46 -43.38 12.97 5.30
C LYS A 46 -42.09 12.78 6.08
N VAL A 47 -42.15 12.81 7.41
CA VAL A 47 -40.98 12.61 8.28
C VAL A 47 -40.45 11.18 8.14
N ILE A 48 -41.33 10.17 8.03
CA ILE A 48 -40.95 8.78 7.77
C ILE A 48 -40.25 8.65 6.42
N ALA A 49 -40.80 9.25 5.35
CA ALA A 49 -40.20 9.22 4.02
C ALA A 49 -38.83 9.93 3.99
N GLN A 50 -38.72 11.11 4.61
CA GLN A 50 -37.46 11.85 4.73
C GLN A 50 -36.41 11.06 5.51
N LYS A 51 -36.81 10.39 6.59
CA LYS A 51 -35.93 9.52 7.37
C LYS A 51 -35.46 8.33 6.54
N ALA A 52 -36.36 7.62 5.89
CA ALA A 52 -36.02 6.47 5.05
C ALA A 52 -35.07 6.87 3.91
N GLN A 53 -35.27 8.04 3.29
CA GLN A 53 -34.37 8.60 2.29
C GLN A 53 -32.98 8.91 2.86
N ALA A 54 -32.92 9.57 4.02
CA ALA A 54 -31.65 9.83 4.69
C ALA A 54 -30.92 8.55 5.11
N ASP A 55 -31.65 7.54 5.57
CA ASP A 55 -31.08 6.25 5.96
C ASP A 55 -30.62 5.44 4.73
N ALA A 56 -31.31 5.52 3.59
CA ALA A 56 -30.87 4.96 2.32
C ALA A 56 -29.58 5.63 1.80
N LEU A 57 -29.48 6.96 1.90
CA LEU A 57 -28.25 7.71 1.55
C LEU A 57 -27.07 7.29 2.44
N ARG A 58 -27.26 7.26 3.75
CA ARG A 58 -26.23 6.76 4.69
C ARG A 58 -25.80 5.34 4.38
N SER A 59 -26.73 4.49 3.93
CA SER A 59 -26.42 3.11 3.54
C SER A 59 -25.52 3.06 2.31
N SER A 60 -25.80 3.90 1.30
CA SER A 60 -24.92 4.03 0.13
C SER A 60 -23.53 4.57 0.50
N GLU A 61 -23.42 5.57 1.37
CA GLU A 61 -22.12 6.12 1.83
C GLU A 61 -21.29 5.11 2.63
N ALA A 62 -21.94 4.36 3.52
CA ALA A 62 -21.31 3.28 4.25
C ALA A 62 -20.83 2.16 3.30
N GLY A 63 -21.65 1.84 2.28
CA GLY A 63 -21.28 0.92 1.21
C GLY A 63 -20.04 1.38 0.42
N VAL A 64 -19.97 2.66 0.02
CA VAL A 64 -18.79 3.24 -0.65
C VAL A 64 -17.53 3.01 0.19
N THR A 65 -17.60 3.35 1.47
CA THR A 65 -16.44 3.24 2.37
C THR A 65 -16.01 1.78 2.55
N ARG A 66 -16.95 0.85 2.69
CA ARG A 66 -16.67 -0.58 2.84
C ARG A 66 -16.04 -1.18 1.59
N VAL A 67 -16.58 -0.88 0.40
CA VAL A 67 -15.99 -1.35 -0.87
C VAL A 67 -14.62 -0.73 -1.10
N GLN A 68 -14.42 0.55 -0.77
CA GLN A 68 -13.12 1.20 -0.87
C GLN A 68 -12.09 0.54 0.06
N ASP A 69 -12.45 0.17 1.29
CA ASP A 69 -11.56 -0.55 2.21
C ASP A 69 -11.20 -1.96 1.71
N LEU A 70 -12.18 -2.68 1.16
CA LEU A 70 -11.96 -3.98 0.51
C LEU A 70 -10.99 -3.86 -0.67
N LEU A 71 -11.19 -2.87 -1.54
CA LEU A 71 -10.31 -2.64 -2.67
C LEU A 71 -8.91 -2.15 -2.25
N ASN A 72 -8.80 -1.37 -1.18
CA ASN A 72 -7.49 -1.00 -0.61
C ASN A 72 -6.74 -2.20 -0.02
N SER A 73 -7.48 -3.20 0.45
CA SER A 73 -6.94 -4.46 0.97
C SER A 73 -6.55 -5.43 -0.14
N VAL A 74 -7.36 -5.53 -1.20
CA VAL A 74 -7.15 -6.41 -2.36
C VAL A 74 -6.93 -5.57 -3.61
N ARG A 75 -5.86 -4.77 -3.61
CA ARG A 75 -5.64 -3.69 -4.60
C ARG A 75 -5.66 -4.13 -6.06
N VAL A 76 -5.25 -5.36 -6.34
CA VAL A 76 -5.25 -5.93 -7.69
C VAL A 76 -6.65 -6.08 -8.27
N MET A 77 -7.70 -6.11 -7.44
CA MET A 77 -9.11 -6.12 -7.86
C MET A 77 -9.54 -4.79 -8.48
N ALA A 78 -8.82 -3.69 -8.23
CA ALA A 78 -9.08 -2.41 -8.86
C ALA A 78 -8.69 -2.36 -10.35
N LYS A 79 -8.10 -3.43 -10.91
CA LYS A 79 -7.74 -3.52 -12.33
C LYS A 79 -8.85 -4.08 -13.23
N VAL A 80 -9.90 -4.64 -12.62
CA VAL A 80 -10.88 -5.50 -13.30
C VAL A 80 -12.31 -5.15 -12.90
N ASP A 81 -13.25 -5.32 -13.84
CA ASP A 81 -14.67 -5.06 -13.61
C ASP A 81 -15.32 -6.06 -12.63
N SER A 82 -16.48 -5.71 -12.09
CA SER A 82 -17.19 -6.56 -11.13
C SER A 82 -17.82 -7.80 -11.78
N ASN A 83 -18.59 -7.63 -12.86
CA ASN A 83 -19.36 -8.71 -13.49
C ASN A 83 -19.58 -8.59 -15.01
N SER A 84 -19.12 -7.51 -15.66
CA SER A 84 -19.33 -7.29 -17.10
C SER A 84 -18.15 -7.80 -17.92
N ASN A 85 -18.38 -8.84 -18.73
CA ASN A 85 -17.42 -9.42 -19.68
C ASN A 85 -16.05 -9.72 -19.06
N CYS A 86 -15.97 -10.79 -18.28
CA CYS A 86 -14.71 -11.32 -17.77
C CYS A 86 -13.77 -11.66 -18.94
N THR A 87 -12.93 -10.69 -19.33
CA THR A 87 -11.90 -10.82 -20.37
C THR A 87 -10.79 -11.78 -19.87
N PRO A 88 -9.76 -12.11 -20.67
CA PRO A 88 -8.62 -12.89 -20.19
C PRO A 88 -7.93 -12.29 -18.94
N LYS A 89 -8.16 -10.99 -18.65
CA LYS A 89 -7.67 -10.29 -17.45
C LYS A 89 -8.38 -10.74 -16.15
N GLY A 90 -9.62 -11.24 -16.23
CA GLY A 90 -10.45 -11.61 -15.07
C GLY A 90 -11.48 -10.54 -14.65
N CYS A 91 -12.29 -10.86 -13.64
CA CYS A 91 -13.34 -9.99 -13.07
C CYS A 91 -13.64 -10.41 -11.61
N TRP A 92 -14.33 -9.59 -10.81
CA TRP A 92 -14.57 -9.89 -9.39
C TRP A 92 -15.37 -11.18 -9.20
N GLN A 93 -16.34 -11.46 -10.06
CA GLN A 93 -17.15 -12.67 -10.01
C GLN A 93 -16.32 -13.97 -10.08
N THR A 94 -15.19 -13.92 -10.79
CA THR A 94 -14.26 -15.06 -10.96
C THR A 94 -13.03 -14.98 -10.05
N ALA A 95 -12.98 -13.99 -9.15
CA ALA A 95 -11.84 -13.78 -8.28
C ALA A 95 -11.74 -14.93 -7.27
N GLN A 96 -10.63 -15.65 -7.35
CA GLN A 96 -10.26 -16.72 -6.43
C GLN A 96 -8.75 -16.95 -6.49
N VAL A 97 -8.19 -17.38 -5.37
CA VAL A 97 -6.81 -17.87 -5.32
C VAL A 97 -6.83 -19.34 -5.71
N VAL A 98 -6.21 -19.68 -6.83
CA VAL A 98 -6.13 -21.07 -7.32
C VAL A 98 -4.68 -21.56 -7.37
N PRO A 99 -4.46 -22.89 -7.22
CA PRO A 99 -3.14 -23.48 -7.36
C PRO A 99 -2.50 -23.19 -8.73
N THR A 100 -3.30 -23.24 -9.80
CA THR A 100 -2.84 -23.04 -11.18
C THR A 100 -3.57 -21.84 -11.79
N PRO A 101 -3.01 -20.62 -11.70
CA PRO A 101 -3.67 -19.41 -12.20
C PRO A 101 -3.68 -19.38 -13.73
N SER A 102 -4.83 -19.10 -14.33
CA SER A 102 -4.99 -18.99 -15.79
C SER A 102 -5.16 -17.55 -16.27
N THR A 103 -5.70 -16.66 -15.44
CA THR A 103 -5.88 -15.23 -15.73
C THR A 103 -4.84 -14.37 -15.02
N ASP A 104 -4.60 -13.16 -15.52
CA ASP A 104 -3.66 -12.22 -14.89
C ASP A 104 -4.10 -11.83 -13.47
N LEU A 105 -5.41 -11.64 -13.25
CA LEU A 105 -5.96 -11.45 -11.90
C LEU A 105 -5.63 -12.61 -10.96
N GLN A 106 -5.75 -13.86 -11.41
CA GLN A 106 -5.42 -15.01 -10.56
C GLN A 106 -3.93 -15.09 -10.25
N LYS A 107 -3.05 -14.72 -11.20
CA LYS A 107 -1.61 -14.64 -10.96
C LYS A 107 -1.31 -13.58 -9.89
N ASP A 108 -1.92 -12.40 -10.01
CA ASP A 108 -1.75 -11.29 -9.07
C ASP A 108 -2.32 -11.63 -7.67
N LEU A 109 -3.50 -12.23 -7.60
CA LEU A 109 -4.11 -12.68 -6.34
C LEU A 109 -3.28 -13.78 -5.69
N LYS A 110 -2.71 -14.71 -6.45
CA LYS A 110 -1.81 -15.75 -5.92
C LYS A 110 -0.55 -15.12 -5.34
N LYS A 111 0.06 -14.14 -6.02
CA LYS A 111 1.22 -13.39 -5.50
C LYS A 111 0.87 -12.71 -4.16
N LEU A 112 -0.25 -11.99 -4.10
CA LEU A 112 -0.70 -11.31 -2.89
C LEU A 112 -1.04 -12.29 -1.74
N TYR A 113 -1.70 -13.40 -2.05
CA TYR A 113 -2.05 -14.43 -1.08
C TYR A 113 -0.82 -15.07 -0.48
N THR A 114 0.19 -15.39 -1.30
CA THR A 114 1.39 -16.02 -0.75
C THR A 114 2.17 -15.04 0.12
N ALA A 115 2.32 -13.78 -0.29
CA ALA A 115 2.91 -12.73 0.56
C ALA A 115 2.24 -12.64 1.94
N ALA A 116 0.90 -12.67 1.97
CA ALA A 116 0.13 -12.68 3.21
C ALA A 116 0.39 -13.95 4.03
N SER A 117 0.39 -15.13 3.39
CA SER A 117 0.59 -16.42 4.06
C SER A 117 1.98 -16.55 4.70
N CYS A 118 3.00 -16.01 4.05
CA CYS A 118 4.37 -15.99 4.52
C CYS A 118 4.57 -15.10 5.74
N SER A 119 3.77 -14.04 5.86
CA SER A 119 3.79 -13.17 7.04
C SER A 119 3.03 -13.79 8.21
N ASN A 120 1.83 -14.33 7.96
CA ASN A 120 0.98 -14.99 8.94
C ASN A 120 -0.12 -15.80 8.22
N PRO A 121 -0.32 -17.10 8.52
CA PRO A 121 -1.44 -17.88 7.97
C PRO A 121 -2.82 -17.21 8.14
N ASN A 122 -3.05 -16.50 9.26
CA ASN A 122 -4.29 -15.76 9.52
C ASN A 122 -4.48 -14.58 8.56
N ALA A 123 -3.39 -13.96 8.09
CA ALA A 123 -3.45 -12.87 7.12
C ALA A 123 -3.89 -13.36 5.74
N ALA A 124 -3.44 -14.56 5.33
CA ALA A 124 -3.91 -15.20 4.10
C ALA A 124 -5.39 -15.58 4.17
N ALA A 125 -5.84 -16.15 5.29
CA ALA A 125 -7.26 -16.44 5.51
C ALA A 125 -8.12 -15.17 5.46
N THR A 126 -7.64 -14.08 6.07
CA THR A 126 -8.29 -12.77 6.01
C THR A 126 -8.36 -12.23 4.59
N LEU A 127 -7.28 -12.38 3.81
CA LEU A 127 -7.28 -11.96 2.40
C LEU A 127 -8.30 -12.75 1.57
N SER A 128 -8.35 -14.08 1.73
CA SER A 128 -9.34 -14.92 1.06
C SER A 128 -10.77 -14.49 1.39
N ALA A 129 -11.07 -14.22 2.67
CA ALA A 129 -12.39 -13.74 3.08
C ALA A 129 -12.76 -12.41 2.42
N LYS A 130 -11.80 -11.48 2.28
CA LYS A 130 -12.01 -10.20 1.57
C LYS A 130 -12.22 -10.38 0.06
N ILE A 131 -11.51 -11.33 -0.55
CA ILE A 131 -11.73 -11.71 -1.97
C ILE A 131 -13.14 -12.28 -2.15
N ASP A 132 -13.58 -13.14 -1.23
CA ASP A 132 -14.93 -13.74 -1.27
C ASP A 132 -16.03 -12.68 -1.08
N GLU A 133 -15.81 -11.68 -0.21
CA GLU A 133 -16.73 -10.54 -0.02
C GLU A 133 -16.86 -9.71 -1.31
N LEU A 134 -15.73 -9.36 -1.95
CA LEU A 134 -15.74 -8.67 -3.25
C LEU A 134 -16.41 -9.49 -4.35
N ARG A 135 -16.20 -10.82 -4.35
CA ARG A 135 -16.91 -11.73 -5.26
C ARG A 135 -18.40 -11.72 -5.01
N GLY A 136 -18.86 -11.76 -3.77
CA GLY A 136 -20.28 -11.65 -3.41
C GLY A 136 -20.93 -10.36 -3.90
N LEU A 137 -20.21 -9.23 -3.77
CA LEU A 137 -20.67 -7.92 -4.24
C LEU A 137 -20.91 -7.87 -5.76
N SER A 138 -20.22 -8.70 -6.55
CA SER A 138 -20.45 -8.80 -8.00
C SER A 138 -21.82 -9.38 -8.38
N GLY A 139 -22.48 -10.10 -7.47
CA GLY A 139 -23.76 -10.78 -7.70
C GLY A 139 -25.00 -9.89 -7.58
N GLY A 140 -24.85 -8.60 -7.28
CA GLY A 140 -25.97 -7.65 -7.13
C GLY A 140 -26.86 -7.90 -5.90
N GLN A 141 -26.36 -8.66 -4.92
CA GLN A 141 -27.05 -9.02 -3.68
C GLN A 141 -27.02 -7.86 -2.66
N TRP A 142 -28.02 -7.79 -1.79
CA TRP A 142 -28.08 -6.83 -0.70
C TRP A 142 -27.26 -7.31 0.51
N PHE A 143 -26.37 -6.44 1.01
CA PHE A 143 -25.54 -6.68 2.18
C PHE A 143 -26.05 -5.85 3.35
N ASP A 144 -26.22 -6.50 4.50
CA ASP A 144 -26.74 -5.88 5.73
C ASP A 144 -25.69 -4.97 6.41
N LEU A 145 -26.13 -3.78 6.81
CA LEU A 145 -25.39 -2.79 7.61
C LEU A 145 -25.94 -2.68 9.03
N GLY A 146 -26.96 -3.47 9.37
CA GLY A 146 -27.71 -3.40 10.62
C GLY A 146 -28.73 -2.25 10.63
N ASN A 147 -29.74 -2.38 11.48
CA ASN A 147 -30.87 -1.46 11.60
C ASN A 147 -31.70 -1.34 10.29
N ASN A 148 -31.96 -2.47 9.62
CA ASN A 148 -32.75 -2.56 8.38
C ASN A 148 -32.20 -1.68 7.25
N ARG A 149 -30.87 -1.58 7.19
CA ARG A 149 -30.13 -0.83 6.18
C ARG A 149 -29.26 -1.78 5.40
N TYR A 150 -29.29 -1.64 4.09
CA TYR A 150 -28.59 -2.53 3.18
C TYR A 150 -27.88 -1.73 2.11
N TYR A 151 -26.81 -2.31 1.55
CA TYR A 151 -26.16 -1.77 0.37
C TYR A 151 -25.91 -2.86 -0.66
N ARG A 152 -25.82 -2.49 -1.93
CA ARG A 152 -25.37 -3.39 -3.00
C ARG A 152 -24.57 -2.61 -4.04
N VAL A 153 -23.71 -3.32 -4.76
CA VAL A 153 -23.03 -2.78 -5.93
C VAL A 153 -23.93 -3.07 -7.14
N ASP A 154 -24.54 -2.03 -7.71
CA ASP A 154 -25.41 -2.16 -8.88
C ASP A 154 -24.57 -2.41 -10.14
N ARG A 155 -23.49 -1.64 -10.30
CA ARG A 155 -22.49 -1.86 -11.34
C ARG A 155 -21.17 -1.20 -10.96
N VAL A 156 -20.05 -1.80 -11.35
CA VAL A 156 -18.78 -1.08 -11.47
C VAL A 156 -18.62 -0.75 -12.95
N VAL A 157 -18.86 0.49 -13.35
CA VAL A 157 -19.06 0.87 -14.75
C VAL A 157 -17.80 1.47 -15.35
N GLY A 158 -16.95 0.64 -15.93
CA GLY A 158 -15.87 1.12 -16.78
C GLY A 158 -14.62 1.46 -15.98
N TYR A 159 -13.80 0.44 -15.75
CA TYR A 159 -12.39 0.68 -15.54
C TYR A 159 -11.75 1.12 -16.86
N ASN A 160 -11.38 2.39 -16.97
CA ASN A 160 -10.42 2.82 -17.99
C ASN A 160 -8.99 2.55 -17.48
N PHE A 161 -8.73 1.31 -17.03
CA PHE A 161 -7.41 0.90 -16.59
C PHE A 161 -6.55 0.68 -17.83
N ASP A 162 -5.61 1.58 -18.06
CA ASP A 162 -4.61 1.47 -19.13
C ASP A 162 -3.21 1.51 -18.52
N ASP A 163 -2.59 0.35 -18.42
CA ASP A 163 -1.20 0.19 -17.99
C ASP A 163 -0.19 0.36 -19.13
N THR A 164 -0.68 0.48 -20.37
CA THR A 164 0.12 0.56 -21.60
C THR A 164 0.22 2.00 -22.10
N ASN A 165 -0.88 2.76 -22.07
CA ASN A 165 -0.95 4.20 -22.37
C ASN A 165 -1.74 4.93 -21.27
N PRO A 166 -1.20 5.01 -20.03
CA PRO A 166 -1.90 5.61 -18.90
C PRO A 166 -2.26 7.09 -19.16
N PRO A 167 -3.41 7.57 -18.66
CA PRO A 167 -3.71 8.99 -18.65
C PRO A 167 -2.68 9.79 -17.82
N PRO A 168 -2.50 11.10 -18.05
CA PRO A 168 -1.49 11.91 -17.37
C PRO A 168 -1.56 11.87 -15.83
N ASP A 169 -2.75 11.62 -15.27
CA ASP A 169 -3.03 11.69 -13.82
C ASP A 169 -3.16 10.32 -13.14
N GLY A 170 -2.75 9.22 -13.78
CA GLY A 170 -2.78 7.88 -13.15
C GLY A 170 -2.90 6.73 -14.13
N LEU A 171 -3.30 5.56 -13.64
CA LEU A 171 -3.58 4.35 -14.43
C LEU A 171 -5.01 4.30 -14.97
N GLY A 172 -5.83 5.30 -14.64
CA GLY A 172 -7.23 5.34 -15.00
C GLY A 172 -8.14 5.70 -13.85
N TRP A 173 -9.43 5.44 -14.07
CA TRP A 173 -10.50 5.71 -13.12
C TRP A 173 -11.34 4.46 -12.94
N GLY A 174 -11.64 4.14 -11.69
CA GLY A 174 -12.71 3.21 -11.34
C GLY A 174 -13.99 3.99 -11.06
N VAL A 175 -15.09 3.59 -11.70
CA VAL A 175 -16.42 4.13 -11.41
C VAL A 175 -17.23 3.09 -10.66
N LEU A 176 -17.61 3.42 -9.43
CA LEU A 176 -18.35 2.54 -8.54
C LEU A 176 -19.76 3.09 -8.35
N THR A 177 -20.76 2.33 -8.79
CA THR A 177 -22.18 2.63 -8.59
C THR A 177 -22.74 1.74 -7.49
N LEU A 178 -23.15 2.36 -6.39
CA LEU A 178 -23.74 1.69 -5.23
C LEU A 178 -25.18 2.11 -5.03
N GLU A 179 -25.99 1.18 -4.58
CA GLU A 179 -27.32 1.45 -4.08
C GLU A 179 -27.39 1.19 -2.58
N GLY A 180 -28.02 2.13 -1.87
CA GLY A 180 -28.41 1.98 -0.47
C GLY A 180 -29.92 1.74 -0.38
N LEU A 181 -30.33 0.87 0.54
CA LEU A 181 -31.72 0.53 0.81
C LEU A 181 -31.97 0.68 2.31
N SER A 182 -33.06 1.35 2.66
CA SER A 182 -33.63 1.34 4.00
C SER A 182 -34.98 0.65 3.93
N LEU A 183 -35.24 -0.25 4.89
CA LEU A 183 -36.50 -0.95 5.06
C LEU A 183 -37.12 -0.66 6.42
N SER A 184 -38.41 -0.93 6.54
CA SER A 184 -39.08 -1.07 7.84
C SER A 184 -38.53 -2.28 8.62
N PRO A 185 -38.80 -2.38 9.94
CA PRO A 185 -38.41 -3.53 10.76
C PRO A 185 -38.98 -4.88 10.32
N GLN A 186 -39.99 -4.89 9.45
CA GLN A 186 -40.61 -6.10 8.90
C GLN A 186 -40.33 -6.27 7.40
N GLY A 187 -39.55 -5.35 6.80
CA GLY A 187 -39.27 -5.36 5.37
C GLY A 187 -38.33 -6.48 4.95
N ASP A 188 -38.50 -6.98 3.73
CA ASP A 188 -37.66 -7.99 3.12
C ASP A 188 -36.83 -7.35 1.98
N PRO A 189 -35.48 -7.42 2.02
CA PRO A 189 -34.63 -6.89 0.94
C PRO A 189 -34.85 -7.56 -0.42
N ASN A 190 -35.52 -8.72 -0.47
CA ASN A 190 -35.91 -9.38 -1.72
C ASN A 190 -37.32 -9.00 -2.20
N ASN A 191 -38.12 -8.31 -1.38
CA ASN A 191 -39.48 -7.88 -1.69
C ASN A 191 -39.74 -6.45 -1.17
N ILE A 192 -39.10 -5.50 -1.82
CA ILE A 192 -39.06 -4.09 -1.40
C ILE A 192 -40.38 -3.37 -1.70
N ASP A 193 -41.09 -3.78 -2.76
CA ASP A 193 -42.28 -3.08 -3.25
C ASP A 193 -43.50 -3.22 -2.33
N GLY A 194 -43.44 -4.15 -1.35
CA GLY A 194 -44.46 -4.32 -0.32
C GLY A 194 -44.27 -3.46 0.93
N ASP A 195 -43.19 -2.68 1.02
CA ASP A 195 -42.84 -1.89 2.19
C ASP A 195 -43.02 -0.39 1.93
N ASN A 196 -44.07 0.19 2.52
CA ASN A 196 -44.41 1.61 2.39
C ASN A 196 -43.38 2.56 3.04
N ALA A 197 -42.46 2.04 3.85
CA ALA A 197 -41.36 2.80 4.43
C ALA A 197 -40.01 2.47 3.77
N ALA A 198 -39.99 1.68 2.70
CA ALA A 198 -38.77 1.42 1.96
C ALA A 198 -38.32 2.65 1.16
N SER A 199 -37.03 2.90 1.17
CA SER A 199 -36.40 3.92 0.33
C SER A 199 -35.11 3.40 -0.25
N ARG A 200 -34.84 3.76 -1.51
CA ARG A 200 -33.60 3.46 -2.19
C ARG A 200 -32.87 4.75 -2.54
N ASN A 201 -31.55 4.70 -2.50
CA ASN A 201 -30.71 5.77 -3.02
C ASN A 201 -29.58 5.16 -3.86
N ARG A 202 -29.12 5.88 -4.87
CA ARG A 202 -28.02 5.45 -5.71
C ARG A 202 -26.94 6.52 -5.75
N VAL A 203 -25.70 6.10 -5.52
CA VAL A 203 -24.53 6.97 -5.52
C VAL A 203 -23.53 6.43 -6.54
N VAL A 204 -22.98 7.33 -7.34
CA VAL A 204 -21.88 7.05 -8.25
C VAL A 204 -20.65 7.79 -7.75
N VAL A 205 -19.56 7.04 -7.53
CA VAL A 205 -18.26 7.61 -7.16
C VAL A 205 -17.21 7.30 -8.21
N THR A 206 -16.33 8.26 -8.44
CA THR A 206 -15.16 8.09 -9.30
C THR A 206 -13.91 8.09 -8.43
N ILE A 207 -13.12 7.03 -8.52
CA ILE A 207 -11.89 6.83 -7.73
C ILE A 207 -10.71 6.72 -8.69
N PRO A 208 -9.69 7.59 -8.60
CA PRO A 208 -8.50 7.48 -9.41
C PRO A 208 -7.71 6.25 -9.01
N ILE A 209 -7.16 5.56 -10.00
CA ILE A 209 -6.25 4.44 -9.81
C ILE A 209 -4.86 4.97 -10.08
N LEU A 210 -4.00 4.92 -9.08
CA LEU A 210 -2.65 5.44 -9.15
C LEU A 210 -1.67 4.28 -9.19
N PRO A 211 -0.52 4.43 -9.87
CA PRO A 211 0.55 3.46 -9.71
C PRO A 211 1.08 3.53 -8.27
N SER A 212 1.60 2.41 -7.77
CA SER A 212 2.15 2.35 -6.42
C SER A 212 3.61 1.89 -6.45
N ARG A 213 4.35 2.25 -5.41
CA ARG A 213 5.71 1.75 -5.20
C ARG A 213 5.66 0.65 -4.14
N PRO A 214 6.45 -0.43 -4.27
CA PRO A 214 6.62 -1.38 -3.20
C PRO A 214 7.07 -0.69 -1.90
N LEU A 215 6.65 -1.22 -0.75
CA LEU A 215 6.77 -0.54 0.55
C LEU A 215 8.22 -0.14 0.88
N ALA A 216 9.21 -1.00 0.63
CA ALA A 216 10.62 -0.66 0.86
C ALA A 216 11.12 0.58 0.10
N PHE A 217 10.46 0.96 -0.99
CA PHE A 217 10.81 2.15 -1.78
C PHE A 217 9.94 3.37 -1.46
N THR A 218 8.98 3.26 -0.54
CA THR A 218 8.14 4.40 -0.11
C THR A 218 8.81 5.26 0.95
N ARG A 219 9.84 4.75 1.64
CA ARG A 219 10.62 5.50 2.62
C ARG A 219 11.43 6.64 1.99
N THR A 220 11.86 7.57 2.84
CA THR A 220 12.85 8.61 2.52
C THR A 220 14.25 8.04 2.36
N THR A 221 14.53 6.89 2.98
CA THR A 221 15.78 6.15 2.87
C THR A 221 15.72 5.05 1.82
N VAL A 222 16.89 4.70 1.29
CA VAL A 222 17.08 3.54 0.41
C VAL A 222 16.98 2.24 1.22
N PRO A 223 16.53 1.10 0.65
CA PRO A 223 16.59 -0.19 1.33
C PRO A 223 18.03 -0.54 1.74
N ALA A 224 18.20 -1.09 2.94
CA ALA A 224 19.50 -1.53 3.44
C ALA A 224 20.14 -2.59 2.55
N LEU A 225 19.34 -3.51 2.01
CA LEU A 225 19.79 -4.55 1.10
C LEU A 225 18.85 -4.62 -0.11
N TRP A 226 19.41 -4.69 -1.32
CA TRP A 226 18.66 -5.05 -2.52
C TRP A 226 19.49 -6.04 -3.35
N ILE A 227 18.98 -7.24 -3.59
CA ILE A 227 19.70 -8.31 -4.29
C ILE A 227 18.89 -9.04 -5.37
N ARG A 228 19.58 -9.75 -6.27
CA ARG A 228 18.94 -10.54 -7.35
C ARG A 228 18.63 -11.98 -6.96
N GLU A 229 19.63 -12.64 -6.40
CA GLU A 229 19.56 -14.03 -5.98
C GLU A 229 20.16 -14.12 -4.59
N GLY A 230 19.73 -15.08 -3.79
CA GLY A 230 20.41 -15.47 -2.55
C GLY A 230 20.81 -14.32 -1.62
N ALA A 231 20.10 -14.14 -0.52
CA ALA A 231 20.68 -13.43 0.62
C ALA A 231 21.45 -14.40 1.54
N THR A 232 21.51 -15.71 1.24
CA THR A 232 21.11 -16.64 2.31
C THR A 232 21.16 -18.13 1.92
N GLU A 233 22.19 -18.61 1.23
CA GLU A 233 22.26 -20.03 0.87
C GLU A 233 23.57 -20.68 1.28
N ASP A 234 23.45 -21.79 2.02
CA ASP A 234 24.54 -22.69 2.30
C ASP A 234 24.92 -23.37 0.96
N LEU A 235 26.18 -23.17 0.53
CA LEU A 235 26.74 -23.71 -0.71
C LEU A 235 26.58 -25.24 -0.83
N SER A 236 26.37 -25.95 0.29
CA SER A 236 26.18 -27.40 0.32
C SER A 236 24.77 -27.89 -0.07
N GLN A 237 23.79 -26.99 -0.26
CA GLN A 237 22.38 -27.36 -0.49
C GLN A 237 21.83 -27.00 -1.88
N THR A 238 22.71 -26.70 -2.83
CA THR A 238 22.37 -26.29 -4.21
C THR A 238 21.65 -27.37 -5.04
N SER A 239 21.55 -28.62 -4.56
CA SER A 239 20.96 -29.73 -5.32
C SER A 239 19.52 -30.12 -4.93
N GLN A 240 18.97 -29.61 -3.82
CA GLN A 240 17.57 -29.85 -3.46
C GLN A 240 17.16 -28.90 -2.33
N ILE A 241 16.34 -27.89 -2.65
CA ILE A 241 15.64 -27.08 -1.66
C ILE A 241 14.75 -28.03 -0.84
N THR A 242 15.20 -28.42 0.37
CA THR A 242 14.43 -29.27 1.28
C THR A 242 13.97 -28.43 2.48
N VAL A 243 12.66 -28.43 2.70
CA VAL A 243 11.83 -27.36 3.28
C VAL A 243 11.87 -27.29 4.82
N SER A 244 13.02 -27.38 5.47
CA SER A 244 13.04 -27.47 6.95
C SER A 244 14.17 -26.75 7.70
N ASN A 245 15.01 -25.93 7.06
CA ASN A 245 16.10 -25.25 7.76
C ASN A 245 15.78 -23.76 8.06
N PRO A 246 15.56 -23.36 9.33
CA PRO A 246 15.13 -22.00 9.70
C PRO A 246 16.22 -20.91 9.54
N ASN A 247 17.45 -21.27 9.16
CA ASN A 247 18.59 -20.35 9.14
C ASN A 247 19.00 -19.97 7.71
N TYR A 248 18.07 -19.34 6.98
CA TYR A 248 18.34 -18.82 5.64
C TYR A 248 19.49 -17.79 5.68
N SER A 249 19.61 -16.90 6.69
CA SER A 249 20.55 -15.75 6.72
C SER A 249 22.06 -15.97 6.50
N GLY A 250 22.57 -17.21 6.47
CA GLY A 250 23.99 -17.44 6.77
C GLY A 250 24.40 -16.87 8.14
N GLY A 251 23.42 -16.49 8.98
CA GLY A 251 23.60 -15.79 10.26
C GLY A 251 23.60 -14.25 10.20
N ALA A 252 23.57 -13.61 9.02
CA ALA A 252 23.59 -12.16 8.89
C ALA A 252 22.27 -11.50 9.33
N LYS A 253 22.36 -10.41 10.09
CA LYS A 253 21.20 -9.61 10.52
C LYS A 253 21.20 -8.25 9.83
N PHE A 254 20.03 -7.70 9.53
CA PHE A 254 19.88 -6.40 8.89
C PHE A 254 18.94 -5.54 9.73
N GLN A 255 19.26 -4.26 9.86
CA GLN A 255 18.36 -3.28 10.49
C GLN A 255 17.86 -2.33 9.42
N GLY A 256 16.91 -2.80 8.61
CA GLY A 256 16.45 -2.10 7.42
C GLY A 256 15.53 -2.95 6.55
N ASP A 257 14.93 -2.33 5.54
CA ASP A 257 14.21 -3.05 4.49
C ASP A 257 15.19 -3.85 3.64
N VAL A 258 14.81 -5.09 3.34
CA VAL A 258 15.55 -6.01 2.48
C VAL A 258 14.70 -6.32 1.27
N VAL A 259 15.28 -6.14 0.10
CA VAL A 259 14.58 -6.31 -1.17
C VAL A 259 15.26 -7.40 -2.00
N MET A 260 14.45 -8.27 -2.58
CA MET A 260 14.90 -9.24 -3.57
C MET A 260 14.14 -9.02 -4.88
N SER A 261 14.83 -9.02 -6.01
CA SER A 261 14.24 -8.79 -7.33
C SER A 261 14.82 -9.66 -8.43
N ASP A 262 14.25 -9.63 -9.63
CA ASP A 262 14.91 -10.09 -10.87
C ASP A 262 15.09 -11.62 -10.98
N THR A 263 13.99 -12.37 -10.85
CA THR A 263 13.91 -13.77 -11.28
C THR A 263 13.51 -13.82 -12.75
N THR A 264 14.44 -13.56 -13.66
CA THR A 264 14.25 -13.85 -15.09
C THR A 264 14.53 -15.33 -15.40
N GLU A 265 13.95 -15.84 -16.49
CA GLU A 265 14.05 -17.24 -16.95
C GLU A 265 15.49 -17.79 -17.03
N ALA A 266 16.49 -16.91 -17.16
CA ALA A 266 17.91 -17.25 -17.27
C ALA A 266 18.53 -17.85 -15.98
N THR A 267 17.95 -17.60 -14.81
CA THR A 267 18.40 -18.19 -13.53
C THR A 267 17.72 -19.53 -13.21
N GLY A 268 16.96 -20.10 -14.16
CA GLY A 268 16.18 -21.34 -13.95
C GLY A 268 14.84 -21.12 -13.25
N PHE A 269 14.47 -19.87 -12.96
CA PHE A 269 13.15 -19.49 -12.45
C PHE A 269 12.21 -19.16 -13.61
N VAL A 270 11.49 -20.16 -14.09
CA VAL A 270 10.55 -20.02 -15.21
C VAL A 270 9.13 -19.89 -14.68
N GLU A 271 8.50 -18.73 -14.91
CA GLU A 271 7.08 -18.46 -14.58
C GLU A 271 6.12 -19.39 -15.37
N GLY A 272 6.63 -20.07 -16.42
CA GLY A 272 5.88 -20.89 -17.37
C GLY A 272 5.66 -22.38 -17.04
N THR A 273 6.31 -22.99 -16.04
CA THR A 273 6.13 -24.44 -15.73
C THR A 273 5.22 -24.73 -14.53
N GLY A 274 4.44 -23.76 -14.04
CA GLY A 274 3.49 -23.99 -12.95
C GLY A 274 4.11 -24.06 -11.55
N THR A 275 5.43 -23.92 -11.43
CA THR A 275 6.10 -23.61 -10.16
C THR A 275 6.51 -22.14 -10.14
N LEU A 276 5.52 -21.24 -10.15
CA LEU A 276 5.66 -20.04 -9.33
C LEU A 276 6.10 -20.58 -7.96
N GLN A 277 7.34 -20.36 -7.53
CA GLN A 277 7.72 -20.61 -6.13
C GLN A 277 7.37 -19.34 -5.38
N PRO A 278 6.10 -19.17 -4.97
CA PRO A 278 5.68 -17.95 -4.31
C PRO A 278 6.15 -18.01 -2.83
N ASN A 279 6.80 -19.12 -2.43
CA ASN A 279 7.37 -19.37 -1.13
C ASN A 279 8.71 -18.63 -0.91
N LEU A 280 9.28 -17.95 -1.91
CA LEU A 280 10.51 -17.18 -1.70
C LEU A 280 10.35 -16.10 -0.63
N GLU A 281 9.18 -15.44 -0.57
CA GLU A 281 8.85 -14.51 0.52
C GLU A 281 8.73 -15.21 1.88
N CYS A 282 8.35 -16.50 1.91
CA CYS A 282 8.31 -17.32 3.12
C CYS A 282 9.72 -17.76 3.55
N TYR A 283 10.68 -17.77 2.63
CA TYR A 283 12.06 -18.15 2.91
C TYR A 283 12.88 -16.97 3.42
N ILE A 284 12.41 -15.72 3.26
CA ILE A 284 13.11 -14.60 3.90
C ILE A 284 12.83 -14.64 5.40
N ASN A 285 13.84 -15.05 6.16
CA ASN A 285 13.74 -15.12 7.61
C ASN A 285 13.66 -13.70 8.21
N GLN A 286 12.43 -13.29 8.53
CA GLN A 286 12.13 -11.99 9.15
C GLN A 286 12.79 -11.80 10.53
N ASN A 287 13.19 -12.87 11.23
CA ASN A 287 13.90 -12.76 12.50
C ASN A 287 15.31 -12.15 12.35
N ASN A 288 15.84 -12.10 11.12
CA ASN A 288 17.08 -11.39 10.82
C ASN A 288 16.86 -9.91 10.52
N ILE A 289 15.60 -9.46 10.42
CA ILE A 289 15.27 -8.05 10.25
C ILE A 289 15.04 -7.44 11.63
N GLN A 290 16.06 -6.77 12.14
CA GLN A 290 15.97 -6.04 13.39
C GLN A 290 15.19 -4.75 13.18
N GLN A 291 14.15 -4.58 13.99
CA GLN A 291 13.42 -3.31 14.05
C GLN A 291 14.29 -2.27 14.78
N PRO A 292 14.14 -0.97 14.49
CA PRO A 292 14.83 0.05 15.26
C PRO A 292 14.36 0.00 16.72
N GLU A 293 15.30 0.07 17.68
CA GLU A 293 14.95 0.18 19.09
C GLU A 293 14.29 1.55 19.36
N PRO A 294 13.20 1.65 20.15
CA PRO A 294 12.51 2.93 20.42
C PRO A 294 13.34 3.92 21.26
N PRO A 295 13.04 5.25 21.26
CA PRO A 295 11.78 5.86 20.84
C PRO A 295 11.98 7.05 19.88
N GLU A 296 12.15 6.83 18.58
CA GLU A 296 11.85 7.87 17.59
C GLU A 296 10.47 7.63 17.00
N PRO A 297 9.66 8.69 16.81
CA PRO A 297 8.28 8.57 16.35
C PRO A 297 8.29 7.84 15.01
N ALA A 298 7.71 6.64 15.03
CA ALA A 298 7.70 5.74 13.90
C ALA A 298 7.29 6.46 12.61
N PRO A 299 8.01 6.29 11.48
CA PRO A 299 7.34 6.34 10.20
C PRO A 299 6.59 5.01 10.02
N ASN A 300 5.51 4.81 10.81
CA ASN A 300 4.36 3.85 10.77
C ASN A 300 4.45 2.52 9.98
N THR A 301 5.65 2.04 9.65
CA THR A 301 5.90 0.88 8.81
C THR A 301 7.13 0.16 9.37
N PRO A 302 6.97 -1.07 9.89
CA PRO A 302 8.12 -1.86 10.33
C PRO A 302 9.03 -2.18 9.15
N TYR A 303 10.32 -2.38 9.40
CA TYR A 303 11.23 -2.89 8.38
C TYR A 303 10.78 -4.27 7.93
N LYS A 304 10.84 -4.51 6.63
CA LYS A 304 10.43 -5.78 6.05
C LYS A 304 11.40 -6.27 5.00
N ALA A 305 11.51 -7.58 4.96
CA ALA A 305 11.97 -8.27 3.78
C ALA A 305 10.81 -8.44 2.79
N GLN A 306 11.04 -8.15 1.52
CA GLN A 306 10.02 -8.29 0.48
C GLN A 306 10.64 -8.68 -0.87
N PHE A 307 9.87 -9.43 -1.65
CA PHE A 307 10.17 -9.65 -3.05
C PHE A 307 9.49 -8.57 -3.90
N VAL A 308 10.21 -8.03 -4.88
CA VAL A 308 9.69 -7.00 -5.77
C VAL A 308 9.97 -7.36 -7.22
N GLY A 309 8.97 -7.19 -8.08
CA GLY A 309 9.12 -7.32 -9.54
C GLY A 309 9.78 -6.09 -10.18
N VAL A 310 10.74 -5.48 -9.51
CA VAL A 310 11.44 -4.27 -9.96
C VAL A 310 12.88 -4.64 -10.29
N PRO A 311 13.38 -4.48 -11.53
CA PRO A 311 14.78 -4.76 -11.83
C PRO A 311 15.70 -3.69 -11.21
N PHE A 312 16.98 -4.01 -11.07
CA PHE A 312 17.96 -2.99 -10.69
C PHE A 312 17.97 -1.81 -11.67
N PRO A 313 18.20 -0.58 -11.17
CA PRO A 313 18.44 0.56 -12.04
C PRO A 313 19.76 0.40 -12.82
N ASN A 314 19.95 1.19 -13.87
CA ASN A 314 21.23 1.22 -14.57
C ASN A 314 22.31 1.87 -13.69
N LEU A 315 23.53 1.34 -13.77
CA LEU A 315 24.69 1.97 -13.14
C LEU A 315 24.96 3.36 -13.74
N PRO A 316 25.48 4.31 -12.94
CA PRO A 316 25.88 5.61 -13.46
C PRO A 316 27.01 5.49 -14.49
N ARG A 317 27.12 6.49 -15.36
CA ARG A 317 28.21 6.57 -16.35
C ARG A 317 29.54 6.87 -15.64
N ILE A 318 30.56 6.10 -15.99
CA ILE A 318 31.91 6.25 -15.45
C ILE A 318 32.64 7.45 -16.08
N PRO A 319 33.16 8.41 -15.27
CA PRO A 319 33.86 9.59 -15.77
C PRO A 319 35.39 9.47 -15.72
N GLY A 320 36.05 9.33 -16.87
CA GLY A 320 37.50 9.58 -17.00
C GLY A 320 38.44 8.38 -16.81
N PRO A 321 39.73 8.62 -16.47
CA PRO A 321 40.76 7.58 -16.32
C PRO A 321 40.81 6.96 -14.91
N SER A 322 41.30 5.71 -14.82
CA SER A 322 41.44 4.95 -13.56
C SER A 322 42.69 5.33 -12.77
N LEU A 323 42.59 5.26 -11.45
CA LEU A 323 43.72 5.34 -10.52
C LEU A 323 44.52 4.04 -10.44
N GLY A 324 44.04 2.95 -11.06
CA GLY A 324 44.61 1.62 -10.91
C GLY A 324 44.14 0.94 -9.62
N ASP A 325 44.97 0.01 -9.13
CA ASP A 325 44.69 -0.74 -7.91
C ASP A 325 45.06 0.05 -6.66
N LEU A 326 44.17 0.05 -5.66
CA LEU A 326 44.45 0.56 -4.32
C LEU A 326 44.85 -0.60 -3.41
N THR A 327 46.15 -0.67 -3.06
CA THR A 327 46.72 -1.77 -2.25
C THR A 327 47.28 -1.33 -0.89
N SER A 328 47.20 -0.04 -0.57
CA SER A 328 47.71 0.54 0.68
C SER A 328 46.75 1.56 1.28
N SER A 329 47.02 1.99 2.51
CA SER A 329 46.23 3.03 3.16
C SER A 329 46.30 4.35 2.40
N GLU A 330 45.14 4.93 2.10
CA GLU A 330 45.00 6.25 1.50
C GLU A 330 43.80 6.98 2.11
N THR A 331 43.87 8.31 2.09
CA THR A 331 42.77 9.18 2.53
C THR A 331 42.21 9.91 1.32
N PHE A 332 40.87 9.88 1.18
CA PHE A 332 40.16 10.57 0.12
C PHE A 332 39.27 11.69 0.67
N PRO A 333 39.10 12.80 -0.06
CA PRO A 333 39.87 13.15 -1.26
C PRO A 333 41.36 13.35 -0.96
N ARG A 334 42.24 13.06 -1.93
CA ARG A 334 43.68 13.23 -1.75
C ARG A 334 44.01 14.72 -1.79
N LEU A 335 45.14 15.07 -1.17
CA LEU A 335 45.60 16.46 -1.19
C LEU A 335 45.81 16.93 -2.63
N GLY A 336 45.10 17.99 -3.01
CA GLY A 336 45.16 18.57 -4.36
C GLY A 336 44.09 18.06 -5.32
N ASP A 337 43.30 17.05 -4.94
CA ASP A 337 42.13 16.65 -5.74
C ASP A 337 41.09 17.79 -5.77
N THR A 338 40.42 17.93 -6.90
CA THR A 338 39.35 18.93 -7.10
C THR A 338 38.01 18.23 -7.29
N PRO A 339 36.95 18.67 -6.61
CA PRO A 339 35.64 18.09 -6.79
C PRO A 339 35.06 18.49 -8.15
N SER A 340 34.09 17.72 -8.62
CA SER A 340 33.22 18.10 -9.73
C SER A 340 32.43 19.37 -9.38
N PRO A 341 31.78 20.04 -10.36
CA PRO A 341 30.95 21.22 -10.11
C PRO A 341 29.84 21.02 -9.07
N ASN A 342 29.43 19.77 -8.83
CA ASN A 342 28.42 19.40 -7.84
C ASN A 342 29.01 19.16 -6.43
N GLY A 343 30.30 19.44 -6.23
CA GLY A 343 30.99 19.24 -4.95
C GLY A 343 31.30 17.78 -4.64
N VAL A 344 31.41 16.92 -5.68
CA VAL A 344 31.63 15.48 -5.53
C VAL A 344 33.02 15.11 -6.04
N TYR A 345 33.80 14.40 -5.24
CA TYR A 345 35.07 13.82 -5.64
C TYR A 345 34.84 12.44 -6.24
N GLU A 346 35.09 12.31 -7.53
CA GLU A 346 34.83 11.09 -8.29
C GLU A 346 36.14 10.40 -8.66
N TYR A 347 36.24 9.11 -8.36
CA TYR A 347 37.43 8.31 -8.59
C TYR A 347 37.06 7.01 -9.27
N ILE A 348 37.85 6.62 -10.27
CA ILE A 348 37.77 5.30 -10.87
C ILE A 348 38.92 4.48 -10.32
N VAL A 349 38.63 3.27 -9.88
CA VAL A 349 39.61 2.34 -9.32
C VAL A 349 39.43 0.99 -9.98
N ASP A 350 40.54 0.31 -10.26
CA ASP A 350 40.51 -1.00 -10.88
C ASP A 350 40.13 -2.04 -9.82
N ASN A 351 40.91 -2.15 -8.74
CA ASN A 351 40.59 -2.97 -7.58
C ASN A 351 40.90 -2.23 -6.27
N ILE A 352 40.25 -2.62 -5.18
CA ILE A 352 40.65 -2.23 -3.82
C ILE A 352 41.03 -3.50 -3.08
N ASN A 353 42.32 -3.75 -2.87
CA ASN A 353 42.80 -4.97 -2.24
C ASN A 353 43.79 -4.65 -1.11
N LEU A 354 43.25 -4.50 0.10
CA LEU A 354 44.01 -4.09 1.27
C LEU A 354 44.29 -5.31 2.14
N SER A 355 45.48 -5.90 1.98
CA SER A 355 45.98 -6.95 2.89
C SER A 355 46.25 -6.40 4.30
N SER A 356 46.63 -5.13 4.37
CA SER A 356 46.86 -4.34 5.58
C SER A 356 46.55 -2.87 5.30
N GLY A 357 46.11 -2.13 6.32
CA GLY A 357 45.76 -0.72 6.19
C GLY A 357 44.25 -0.48 5.94
N LYS A 358 43.91 0.77 5.63
CA LYS A 358 42.51 1.18 5.39
C LYS A 358 42.44 2.35 4.41
N ILE A 359 41.36 2.39 3.62
CA ILE A 359 40.94 3.61 2.93
C ILE A 359 40.12 4.44 3.89
N THR A 360 40.45 5.71 4.06
CA THR A 360 39.71 6.64 4.94
C THR A 360 39.04 7.72 4.10
N ILE A 361 37.74 7.91 4.28
CA ILE A 361 37.03 9.04 3.68
C ILE A 361 36.99 10.18 4.70
N THR A 362 37.45 11.35 4.28
CA THR A 362 37.40 12.57 5.10
C THR A 362 35.93 12.92 5.39
N PRO A 363 35.50 12.93 6.67
CA PRO A 363 34.11 13.20 6.99
C PRO A 363 33.63 14.56 6.46
N GLY A 364 32.41 14.57 5.91
CA GLY A 364 31.79 15.75 5.29
C GLY A 364 32.12 15.95 3.81
N GLN A 365 33.11 15.25 3.26
CA GLN A 365 33.39 15.26 1.82
C GLN A 365 32.47 14.26 1.11
N ARG A 366 32.00 14.59 -0.11
CA ARG A 366 31.25 13.66 -0.95
C ARG A 366 32.22 12.94 -1.87
N VAL A 367 32.36 11.63 -1.70
CA VAL A 367 33.29 10.79 -2.46
C VAL A 367 32.52 9.68 -3.17
N VAL A 368 32.79 9.50 -4.45
CA VAL A 368 32.22 8.44 -5.28
C VAL A 368 33.35 7.60 -5.88
N PHE A 369 33.32 6.30 -5.60
CA PHE A 369 34.17 5.33 -6.26
C PHE A 369 33.41 4.60 -7.36
N TYR A 370 33.98 4.56 -8.55
CA TYR A 370 33.61 3.66 -9.63
C TYR A 370 34.62 2.52 -9.67
N VAL A 371 34.22 1.33 -9.26
CA VAL A 371 35.11 0.17 -9.10
C VAL A 371 34.92 -0.81 -10.25
N ARG A 372 35.98 -1.12 -10.99
CA ARG A 372 35.89 -2.01 -12.16
C ARG A 372 36.08 -3.49 -11.83
N GLY A 373 36.70 -3.78 -10.70
CA GLY A 373 37.03 -5.11 -10.20
C GLY A 373 36.56 -5.31 -8.77
N ASP A 374 37.32 -6.04 -7.97
CA ASP A 374 36.91 -6.48 -6.65
C ASP A 374 37.28 -5.48 -5.53
N ILE A 375 36.57 -5.59 -4.41
CA ILE A 375 36.89 -4.91 -3.16
C ILE A 375 37.14 -5.96 -2.09
N ASN A 376 38.32 -5.94 -1.47
CA ASN A 376 38.66 -6.75 -0.31
C ASN A 376 39.51 -5.90 0.65
N GLY A 377 38.91 -5.41 1.73
CA GLY A 377 39.64 -4.54 2.65
C GLY A 377 38.79 -3.76 3.63
N VAL A 378 39.46 -2.84 4.34
CA VAL A 378 38.85 -1.90 5.28
C VAL A 378 38.64 -0.55 4.57
N ILE A 379 37.39 -0.10 4.52
CA ILE A 379 37.02 1.27 4.15
C ILE A 379 36.35 1.89 5.37
N GLU A 380 36.81 3.06 5.78
CA GLU A 380 36.30 3.78 6.94
C GLU A 380 35.72 5.11 6.48
N HIS A 381 34.49 5.37 6.91
CA HIS A 381 33.83 6.66 6.79
C HIS A 381 32.93 6.77 8.02
N ASP A 382 33.24 7.75 8.87
CA ASP A 382 32.60 7.92 10.18
C ASP A 382 32.16 9.37 10.38
N CYS A 383 30.85 9.59 10.25
CA CYS A 383 30.18 10.86 10.49
C CYS A 383 29.75 11.05 11.95
N SER A 384 29.91 10.06 12.83
CA SER A 384 29.35 10.10 14.19
C SER A 384 29.92 11.23 15.07
N SER A 385 31.14 11.67 14.76
CA SER A 385 31.85 12.74 15.49
C SER A 385 31.77 14.11 14.80
N VAL A 386 31.07 14.22 13.66
CA VAL A 386 30.96 15.47 12.91
C VAL A 386 29.77 16.28 13.39
N SER A 387 30.03 17.53 13.78
CA SER A 387 28.99 18.48 14.16
C SER A 387 28.77 19.56 13.09
N PRO A 388 27.57 20.18 13.05
CA PRO A 388 27.29 21.31 12.17
C PRO A 388 28.34 22.43 12.32
N PRO A 389 28.71 23.15 11.25
CA PRO A 389 28.00 23.26 9.96
C PRO A 389 28.38 22.19 8.93
N THR A 390 29.35 21.33 9.22
CA THR A 390 29.79 20.28 8.30
C THR A 390 28.69 19.21 8.17
N VAL A 391 28.18 19.01 6.96
CA VAL A 391 27.18 17.98 6.67
C VAL A 391 27.89 16.68 6.33
N CYS A 392 27.87 15.72 7.27
CA CYS A 392 28.33 14.35 7.05
C CYS A 392 27.15 13.40 7.22
N LYS A 393 26.87 12.61 6.18
CA LYS A 393 25.78 11.65 6.10
C LYS A 393 26.28 10.31 5.56
N PRO A 394 25.56 9.20 5.81
CA PRO A 394 25.86 7.91 5.20
C PRO A 394 25.98 7.91 3.67
N GLY A 395 25.24 8.78 2.97
CA GLY A 395 25.30 8.91 1.52
C GLY A 395 26.48 9.72 0.96
N ASN A 396 27.36 10.26 1.81
CA ASN A 396 28.54 10.99 1.37
C ASN A 396 29.57 10.08 0.67
N LEU A 397 29.69 8.82 1.07
CA LEU A 397 30.47 7.81 0.36
C LEU A 397 29.54 6.94 -0.50
N GLN A 398 29.80 6.89 -1.80
CA GLN A 398 29.06 6.03 -2.73
C GLN A 398 30.03 5.18 -3.54
N ILE A 399 29.71 3.90 -3.72
CA ILE A 399 30.54 2.94 -4.45
C ILE A 399 29.67 2.30 -5.52
N TYR A 400 30.05 2.49 -6.77
CA TYR A 400 29.41 1.89 -7.95
C TYR A 400 30.38 0.89 -8.57
N ALA A 401 30.05 -0.40 -8.52
CA ALA A 401 30.92 -1.43 -9.10
C ALA A 401 30.28 -2.07 -10.34
N ASN A 402 31.04 -2.23 -11.42
CA ASN A 402 30.49 -2.60 -12.73
C ASN A 402 31.16 -3.77 -13.44
N ASN A 403 32.15 -4.42 -12.80
CA ASN A 403 32.85 -5.59 -13.34
C ASN A 403 33.40 -5.38 -14.77
N GLU A 404 33.86 -4.18 -15.11
CA GLU A 404 34.52 -3.88 -16.39
C GLU A 404 35.77 -4.74 -16.64
N LEU A 405 36.41 -5.23 -15.57
CA LEU A 405 37.53 -6.17 -15.66
C LEU A 405 37.10 -7.62 -15.94
N ALA A 406 35.80 -7.88 -16.08
CA ALA A 406 35.22 -9.17 -16.48
C ALA A 406 35.62 -10.35 -15.57
N PHE A 407 35.68 -10.13 -14.26
CA PHE A 407 35.84 -11.22 -13.29
C PHE A 407 34.66 -12.18 -13.40
N THR A 408 34.95 -13.48 -13.32
CA THR A 408 33.92 -14.54 -13.43
C THR A 408 33.03 -14.64 -12.19
N ALA A 409 33.55 -14.23 -11.03
CA ALA A 409 32.85 -14.25 -9.75
C ALA A 409 33.23 -12.98 -8.97
N PRO A 410 32.76 -11.80 -9.39
CA PRO A 410 33.14 -10.53 -8.79
C PRO A 410 32.62 -10.40 -7.35
N GLN A 411 33.43 -9.83 -6.46
CA GLN A 411 33.23 -9.83 -5.01
C GLN A 411 33.53 -8.48 -4.35
N ILE A 412 32.68 -8.11 -3.40
CA ILE A 412 32.92 -7.02 -2.45
C ILE A 412 32.89 -7.62 -1.04
N CYS A 413 34.08 -7.77 -0.45
CA CYS A 413 34.28 -8.17 0.92
C CYS A 413 34.81 -7.02 1.78
N LEU A 414 33.95 -6.49 2.63
CA LEU A 414 34.28 -5.41 3.55
C LEU A 414 34.73 -5.96 4.91
N ARG A 415 35.78 -5.38 5.47
CA ARG A 415 36.25 -5.70 6.82
C ARG A 415 36.00 -4.48 7.70
N VAL A 416 35.06 -4.59 8.62
CA VAL A 416 34.72 -3.52 9.57
C VAL A 416 34.97 -4.06 10.98
N GLY A 417 36.17 -3.75 11.49
CA GLY A 417 36.63 -4.19 12.81
C GLY A 417 35.84 -3.58 13.96
N GLN A 418 36.08 -4.07 15.17
CA GLN A 418 35.46 -3.51 16.37
C GLN A 418 35.82 -2.02 16.51
N ASN A 419 34.84 -1.17 16.79
CA ASN A 419 34.95 0.30 16.83
C ASN A 419 35.27 0.97 15.49
N GLN A 420 35.20 0.25 14.37
CA GLN A 420 35.22 0.87 13.05
C GLN A 420 33.79 1.10 12.57
N ARG A 421 33.63 2.15 11.77
CA ARG A 421 32.36 2.52 11.17
C ARG A 421 32.55 2.76 9.68
N LEU A 422 31.64 2.16 8.91
CA LEU A 422 31.50 2.40 7.48
C LEU A 422 30.12 3.01 7.25
N GLU A 423 30.10 4.20 6.70
CA GLU A 423 28.90 4.90 6.29
C GLU A 423 28.89 5.07 4.78
N ALA A 424 28.13 4.25 4.06
CA ALA A 424 28.24 4.19 2.60
C ALA A 424 26.98 3.70 1.88
N PHE A 425 26.84 4.12 0.63
CA PHE A 425 25.98 3.47 -0.36
C PHE A 425 26.81 2.61 -1.31
N ILE A 426 26.46 1.34 -1.48
CA ILE A 426 27.16 0.43 -2.40
C ILE A 426 26.15 -0.11 -3.41
N PHE A 427 26.42 0.07 -4.70
CA PHE A 427 25.63 -0.50 -5.79
C PHE A 427 26.53 -1.27 -6.76
N ALA A 428 26.37 -2.60 -6.77
CA ALA A 428 27.24 -3.53 -7.46
C ALA A 428 26.40 -4.73 -7.97
N PRO A 429 25.54 -4.54 -8.99
CA PRO A 429 24.46 -5.47 -9.35
C PRO A 429 24.91 -6.89 -9.72
N ASP A 430 26.16 -7.06 -10.15
CA ASP A 430 26.72 -8.34 -10.56
C ASP A 430 27.61 -9.00 -9.49
N TYR A 431 27.83 -8.33 -8.36
CA TYR A 431 28.80 -8.73 -7.33
C TYR A 431 28.15 -9.51 -6.19
N SER A 432 28.86 -10.52 -5.71
CA SER A 432 28.58 -11.08 -4.39
C SER A 432 29.07 -10.10 -3.31
N LEU A 433 28.26 -9.82 -2.31
CA LEU A 433 28.56 -8.87 -1.25
C LEU A 433 28.78 -9.57 0.08
N GLY A 434 29.60 -8.99 0.96
CA GLY A 434 29.80 -9.50 2.30
C GLY A 434 30.51 -8.51 3.22
N LYS A 435 30.30 -8.71 4.52
CA LYS A 435 30.97 -7.96 5.59
C LYS A 435 31.52 -8.93 6.63
N THR A 436 32.73 -8.67 7.11
CA THR A 436 33.31 -9.33 8.30
C THR A 436 33.60 -8.32 9.39
N GLY A 437 33.72 -8.83 10.62
CA GLY A 437 33.95 -8.01 11.80
C GLY A 437 32.67 -7.43 12.40
N ASN A 438 32.82 -6.88 13.60
CA ASN A 438 31.70 -6.46 14.47
C ASN A 438 31.50 -4.94 14.49
N GLY A 439 32.17 -4.18 13.61
CA GLY A 439 31.94 -2.74 13.49
C GLY A 439 30.65 -2.42 12.73
N ASP A 440 30.30 -1.14 12.71
CA ASP A 440 29.03 -0.67 12.19
C ASP A 440 29.10 -0.41 10.70
N PHE A 441 28.15 -0.95 9.93
CA PHE A 441 27.90 -0.50 8.55
C PHE A 441 26.52 0.15 8.50
N VAL A 442 26.49 1.48 8.42
CA VAL A 442 25.27 2.27 8.29
C VAL A 442 25.15 2.79 6.86
N GLY A 443 24.16 2.31 6.12
CA GLY A 443 23.88 2.77 4.77
C GLY A 443 23.06 1.78 3.96
N ALA A 444 23.54 1.40 2.78
CA ALA A 444 22.90 0.39 1.95
C ALA A 444 23.90 -0.36 1.06
N ALA A 445 23.59 -1.62 0.79
CA ALA A 445 24.40 -2.48 -0.05
C ALA A 445 23.54 -3.26 -1.04
N TRP A 446 23.73 -2.99 -2.33
CA TRP A 446 22.92 -3.57 -3.40
C TRP A 446 23.81 -4.38 -4.33
N GLY A 447 23.46 -5.64 -4.61
CA GLY A 447 24.29 -6.48 -5.47
C GLY A 447 23.65 -7.79 -5.91
N LYS A 448 24.42 -8.72 -6.44
CA LYS A 448 23.88 -9.99 -6.94
C LYS A 448 23.32 -10.84 -5.79
N ASN A 449 24.11 -11.02 -4.74
CA ASN A 449 23.81 -11.81 -3.55
C ASN A 449 24.55 -11.28 -2.32
N TRP A 450 24.20 -11.76 -1.12
CA TRP A 450 24.92 -11.47 0.13
C TRP A 450 25.44 -12.75 0.79
N GLY A 451 26.64 -12.70 1.35
CA GLY A 451 27.20 -13.74 2.21
C GLY A 451 27.72 -14.99 1.48
N LYS A 452 27.67 -15.05 0.14
CA LYS A 452 28.20 -16.20 -0.65
C LYS A 452 29.72 -16.18 -0.83
N ILE A 453 30.41 -15.26 -0.17
CA ILE A 453 31.88 -15.20 -0.15
C ILE A 453 32.35 -16.02 1.05
N SER A 454 33.08 -17.11 0.81
CA SER A 454 33.49 -18.07 1.87
C SER A 454 34.24 -17.42 3.04
N THR A 455 35.01 -16.38 2.77
CA THR A 455 35.77 -15.62 3.78
C THR A 455 35.03 -14.38 4.28
N CYS A 456 33.82 -14.09 3.78
CA CYS A 456 33.09 -12.85 4.01
C CYS A 456 31.58 -13.01 4.30
N ALA A 457 31.20 -14.14 4.88
CA ALA A 457 29.80 -14.55 5.00
C ALA A 457 28.94 -13.79 6.05
N SER A 458 29.50 -12.85 6.82
CA SER A 458 28.79 -12.11 7.88
C SER A 458 28.16 -13.01 8.97
N ASN A 459 28.86 -14.06 9.38
CA ASN A 459 28.37 -15.10 10.31
C ASN A 459 28.59 -14.79 11.81
N SER A 460 28.99 -13.57 12.19
CA SER A 460 29.27 -13.23 13.59
C SER A 460 28.01 -12.99 14.44
N GLY A 461 26.83 -12.95 13.82
CA GLY A 461 25.56 -12.63 14.49
C GLY A 461 25.35 -11.14 14.78
N ALA A 462 26.33 -10.29 14.43
CA ALA A 462 26.21 -8.84 14.41
C ALA A 462 25.36 -8.36 13.23
N VAL A 463 24.91 -7.11 13.29
CA VAL A 463 24.21 -6.47 12.17
C VAL A 463 25.19 -6.26 11.02
N ALA A 464 24.80 -6.75 9.85
CA ALA A 464 25.53 -6.64 8.60
C ALA A 464 25.38 -5.25 7.98
N VAL A 465 24.15 -4.72 7.92
CA VAL A 465 23.86 -3.37 7.41
C VAL A 465 22.68 -2.77 8.18
N THR A 466 22.83 -1.52 8.59
CA THR A 466 21.77 -0.68 9.15
C THR A 466 21.37 0.37 8.13
N GLN A 467 20.08 0.48 7.80
CA GLN A 467 19.56 1.43 6.83
C GLN A 467 19.84 2.88 7.25
N GLY A 468 20.53 3.66 6.41
CA GLY A 468 20.88 5.05 6.78
C GLY A 468 21.08 6.04 5.63
N VAL A 469 21.05 5.60 4.37
CA VAL A 469 21.23 6.51 3.22
C VAL A 469 19.88 7.06 2.76
N GLU A 470 19.78 8.37 2.50
CA GLU A 470 18.58 8.98 1.93
C GLU A 470 18.58 8.92 0.40
N TRP A 471 17.41 8.81 -0.23
CA TRP A 471 17.30 8.90 -1.70
C TRP A 471 17.88 10.21 -2.26
N THR A 472 17.81 11.29 -1.49
CA THR A 472 18.30 12.63 -1.85
C THR A 472 19.82 12.76 -1.75
N ASP A 473 20.51 11.84 -1.07
CA ASP A 473 21.97 11.90 -0.92
C ASP A 473 22.69 11.31 -2.14
N LEU A 474 22.03 10.46 -2.92
CA LEU A 474 22.59 9.78 -4.10
C LEU A 474 22.91 10.77 -5.23
N ILE A 475 24.03 10.54 -5.93
CA ILE A 475 24.41 11.40 -7.08
C ILE A 475 23.48 11.21 -8.29
N GLN A 476 22.76 10.10 -8.35
CA GLN A 476 21.78 9.79 -9.37
C GLN A 476 20.49 9.28 -8.71
N ASN A 477 19.35 9.61 -9.29
CA ASN A 477 18.09 9.05 -8.83
C ASN A 477 17.97 7.58 -9.25
N LEU A 478 18.30 6.69 -8.30
CA LEU A 478 18.18 5.24 -8.45
C LEU A 478 16.83 4.72 -7.94
N LYS A 479 15.91 5.61 -7.54
CA LYS A 479 14.63 5.22 -6.97
C LYS A 479 13.75 4.62 -8.06
N PRO A 480 13.24 3.39 -7.89
CA PRO A 480 12.38 2.77 -8.89
C PRO A 480 11.14 3.59 -9.20
N ASN A 481 10.73 3.56 -10.46
CA ASN A 481 9.46 4.13 -10.88
C ASN A 481 8.28 3.42 -10.22
N PRO A 482 7.15 4.11 -10.00
CA PRO A 482 5.90 3.46 -9.61
C PRO A 482 5.52 2.32 -10.56
N LEU A 483 5.02 1.23 -10.00
CA LEU A 483 4.55 0.05 -10.74
C LEU A 483 3.07 0.16 -11.08
N ASN A 484 2.73 -0.24 -12.31
CA ASN A 484 1.34 -0.33 -12.77
C ASN A 484 0.67 -1.64 -12.32
N THR A 485 1.48 -2.66 -12.01
CA THR A 485 1.04 -4.01 -11.63
C THR A 485 0.53 -4.11 -10.19
N LEU A 486 0.76 -3.11 -9.35
CA LEU A 486 0.20 -3.03 -8.01
C LEU A 486 -0.43 -1.65 -7.85
N PRO A 487 -1.66 -1.42 -8.33
CA PRO A 487 -2.28 -0.13 -8.23
C PRO A 487 -2.59 0.23 -6.77
N GLN A 488 -2.83 1.50 -6.52
CA GLN A 488 -3.44 2.00 -5.29
C GLN A 488 -4.62 2.90 -5.64
N LEU A 489 -5.64 2.92 -4.77
CA LEU A 489 -6.75 3.84 -4.94
C LEU A 489 -6.37 5.21 -4.40
N GLY A 490 -6.68 6.26 -5.17
CA GLY A 490 -6.65 7.63 -4.69
C GLY A 490 -7.91 7.99 -3.89
N LYS A 491 -8.03 9.27 -3.57
CA LYS A 491 -9.23 9.82 -2.91
C LYS A 491 -10.40 9.89 -3.91
N ILE A 492 -11.63 9.78 -3.42
CA ILE A 492 -12.83 9.98 -4.25
C ILE A 492 -12.72 11.35 -4.92
N ALA A 493 -12.73 11.37 -6.26
CA ALA A 493 -12.59 12.59 -7.04
C ALA A 493 -13.94 13.22 -7.34
N ASN A 494 -14.95 12.39 -7.63
CA ASN A 494 -16.32 12.82 -7.89
C ASN A 494 -17.30 11.95 -7.11
N TRP A 495 -18.37 12.59 -6.63
CA TRP A 495 -19.47 11.97 -5.92
C TRP A 495 -20.76 12.64 -6.39
N PHE A 496 -21.74 11.85 -6.83
CA PHE A 496 -23.08 12.36 -7.14
C PHE A 496 -24.15 11.30 -6.90
N GLU A 497 -25.34 11.78 -6.55
CA GLU A 497 -26.55 10.96 -6.45
C GLU A 497 -27.17 10.79 -7.84
N GLU A 498 -27.47 9.54 -8.22
CA GLU A 498 -28.17 9.22 -9.45
C GLU A 498 -29.66 8.94 -9.14
N PRO A 499 -30.61 9.53 -9.88
CA PRO A 499 -32.02 9.21 -9.70
C PRO A 499 -32.31 7.74 -9.99
N ILE A 500 -33.03 7.08 -9.09
CA ILE A 500 -33.51 5.72 -9.33
C ILE A 500 -34.82 5.82 -10.13
N PRO A 501 -34.95 5.16 -11.29
CA PRO A 501 -36.21 5.14 -12.02
C PRO A 501 -37.30 4.47 -11.16
N SER A 502 -38.39 5.19 -10.91
CA SER A 502 -39.56 4.63 -10.24
C SER A 502 -40.30 3.65 -11.17
N PRO A 503 -40.88 2.56 -10.65
CA PRO A 503 -41.78 1.73 -11.44
C PRO A 503 -42.94 2.61 -11.92
N SER A 504 -43.22 2.57 -13.22
CA SER A 504 -44.30 3.34 -13.84
C SER A 504 -45.62 3.04 -13.12
N PRO A 505 -46.41 4.04 -12.71
CA PRO A 505 -47.72 3.76 -12.12
C PRO A 505 -48.57 3.07 -13.18
N SER A 506 -49.02 1.85 -12.87
CA SER A 506 -50.04 1.16 -13.66
C SER A 506 -51.21 2.11 -13.91
N PRO A 507 -51.78 2.14 -15.13
CA PRO A 507 -52.85 3.06 -15.46
C PRO A 507 -54.04 2.78 -14.55
N SER A 508 -54.46 3.79 -13.76
CA SER A 508 -55.67 3.71 -12.95
C SER A 508 -56.86 3.28 -13.80
N PRO A 509 -57.76 2.42 -13.28
CA PRO A 509 -59.02 2.16 -13.96
C PRO A 509 -59.81 3.47 -14.01
N SER A 510 -60.22 3.85 -15.22
CA SER A 510 -61.08 5.00 -15.48
C SER A 510 -62.46 4.80 -14.81
N PRO A 511 -63.16 5.91 -14.45
CA PRO A 511 -64.38 5.89 -13.64
C PRO A 511 -65.55 5.11 -14.24
#